data_AF-A0A1F6FPK0-F1
#
_entry.id   AF-A0A1F6FPK0-F1
#
_cell.length_a   1.000
_cell.length_b   1.000
_cell.length_c   1.000
_cell.angle_alpha   90.00
_cell.angle_beta   90.00
_cell.angle_gamma   90.00
#
_symmetry.space_group_name_H-M   'P 1'
#
loop_
_entity.id
_entity.type
_entity.pdbx_description
1 polymer ?
#
loop_
_entity_poly.entity_id
_entity_poly.type
_entity_poly.pdbx_seq_one_letter_code
_entity_poly.pdbx_strand_id
1 'polypeptide(L)'
;MGSRSKTDLAYIAGFLDGDGSLMLQVKLRSDTSRGVRFMATLCLYQDTRHEEPLLWIRKVLGIGYISHRKDGMTELRVNGFASIQEVLVKLRPFIRFKIVQADALLHACALLKLKKISELCEQELRTLVDLVFVIRNSNYKSNATLSKEVLLNRLGLTP
;
A
#
# COMPACT_ATOMS: atom_id res chain seq x y z
N MET A 1 -21.49 21.30 -0.67
CA MET A 1 -20.37 20.62 0.02
C MET A 1 -19.38 19.89 -0.91
N GLY A 2 -19.53 19.93 -2.24
CA GLY A 2 -18.71 19.11 -3.15
C GLY A 2 -17.31 19.64 -3.54
N SER A 3 -17.06 20.95 -3.48
CA SER A 3 -15.76 21.53 -3.92
C SER A 3 -14.65 21.40 -2.88
N ARG A 4 -14.92 21.74 -1.61
CA ARG A 4 -13.93 21.65 -0.50
C ARG A 4 -13.39 20.22 -0.31
N SER A 5 -14.28 19.23 -0.33
CA SER A 5 -13.87 17.82 -0.23
C SER A 5 -12.94 17.39 -1.37
N LYS A 6 -13.13 17.88 -2.59
CA LYS A 6 -12.23 17.59 -3.71
C LYS A 6 -10.86 18.27 -3.53
N THR A 7 -10.84 19.50 -3.02
CA THR A 7 -9.58 20.21 -2.72
C THR A 7 -8.78 19.50 -1.63
N ASP A 8 -9.43 19.05 -0.56
CA ASP A 8 -8.77 18.31 0.52
C ASP A 8 -8.18 16.99 0.00
N LEU A 9 -8.94 16.23 -0.78
CA LEU A 9 -8.45 14.98 -1.39
C LEU A 9 -7.29 15.23 -2.37
N ALA A 10 -7.35 16.31 -3.15
CA ALA A 10 -6.27 16.69 -4.06
C ALA A 10 -4.99 17.08 -3.29
N TYR A 11 -5.13 17.85 -2.21
CA TYR A 11 -4.02 18.20 -1.33
C TYR A 11 -3.39 16.96 -0.69
N ILE A 12 -4.22 16.06 -0.14
CA ILE A 12 -3.76 14.80 0.45
C ILE A 12 -3.06 13.91 -0.58
N ALA A 13 -3.57 13.84 -1.82
CA ALA A 13 -2.92 13.10 -2.89
C ALA A 13 -1.56 13.72 -3.27
N GLY A 14 -1.45 15.04 -3.31
CA GLY A 14 -0.17 15.73 -3.50
C GLY A 14 0.82 15.45 -2.37
N PHE A 15 0.34 15.42 -1.11
CA PHE A 15 1.15 15.06 0.04
C PHE A 15 1.59 13.58 -0.01
N LEU A 16 0.70 12.67 -0.43
CA LEU A 16 1.02 11.27 -0.69
C LEU A 16 2.10 11.11 -1.76
N ASP A 17 2.08 11.93 -2.81
CA ASP A 17 3.09 11.93 -3.87
C ASP A 17 4.47 12.39 -3.38
N GLY A 18 4.53 13.38 -2.49
CA GLY A 18 5.76 13.87 -1.89
C GLY A 18 6.24 12.98 -0.74
N ASP A 19 5.57 13.08 0.41
CA ASP A 19 5.96 12.47 1.69
C ASP A 19 5.09 11.27 2.05
N GLY A 20 4.79 10.44 1.05
CA GLY A 20 3.98 9.23 1.23
C GLY A 20 4.58 7.98 0.58
N SER A 21 4.02 6.84 0.95
CA SER A 21 4.43 5.53 0.43
C SER A 21 3.24 4.60 0.24
N LEU A 22 3.24 3.91 -0.89
CA LEU A 22 2.30 2.84 -1.24
C LEU A 22 3.07 1.54 -1.34
N MET A 23 2.67 0.54 -0.57
CA MET A 23 3.42 -0.70 -0.43
C MET A 23 2.51 -1.91 -0.47
N LEU A 24 2.93 -2.93 -1.24
CA LEU A 24 2.45 -4.30 -1.12
C LEU A 24 3.61 -5.16 -0.63
N GLN A 25 3.66 -5.37 0.68
CA GLN A 25 4.72 -6.12 1.32
C GLN A 25 4.39 -7.60 1.34
N VAL A 26 5.43 -8.43 1.26
CA VAL A 26 5.34 -9.87 1.37
C VAL A 26 6.18 -10.31 2.56
N LYS A 27 5.54 -10.95 3.54
CA LYS A 27 6.22 -11.60 4.66
C LYS A 27 6.24 -13.10 4.42
N LEU A 28 7.44 -13.68 4.36
CA LEU A 28 7.61 -15.13 4.38
C LEU A 28 7.29 -15.64 5.79
N ARG A 29 6.53 -16.73 5.86
CA ARG A 29 6.02 -17.32 7.09
C ARG A 29 6.17 -18.84 7.01
N SER A 30 6.55 -19.51 8.08
CA SER A 30 6.57 -20.97 8.12
C SER A 30 5.23 -21.58 8.57
N ASP A 31 4.38 -20.78 9.20
CA ASP A 31 3.13 -21.17 9.88
C ASP A 31 1.87 -21.06 8.99
N THR A 32 2.03 -20.83 7.68
CA THR A 32 0.89 -20.74 6.75
C THR A 32 1.04 -21.75 5.63
N SER A 33 -0.07 -22.28 5.11
CA SER A 33 -0.06 -23.37 4.11
C SER A 33 0.73 -23.05 2.84
N ARG A 34 0.78 -21.79 2.43
CA ARG A 34 1.60 -21.30 1.30
C ARG A 34 2.84 -20.51 1.73
N GLY A 35 3.11 -20.45 3.02
CA GLY A 35 4.30 -19.82 3.60
C GLY A 35 4.48 -18.33 3.33
N VAL A 36 3.42 -17.61 2.96
CA VAL A 36 3.48 -16.21 2.51
C VAL A 36 2.27 -15.43 3.03
N ARG A 37 2.51 -14.20 3.50
CA ARG A 37 1.48 -13.22 3.84
C ARG A 37 1.71 -11.93 3.07
N PHE A 38 0.70 -11.52 2.29
CA PHE A 38 0.65 -10.19 1.67
C PHE A 38 0.11 -9.16 2.65
N MET A 39 0.66 -7.95 2.60
CA MET A 39 0.26 -6.81 3.41
C MET A 39 0.24 -5.55 2.57
N ALA A 40 -0.95 -5.00 2.35
CA ALA A 40 -1.09 -3.68 1.73
C ALA A 40 -0.97 -2.60 2.82
N THR A 41 -0.18 -1.56 2.53
CA THR A 41 0.07 -0.41 3.42
C THR A 41 0.12 0.88 2.62
N LEU A 42 -0.56 1.92 3.11
CA LEU A 42 -0.34 3.33 2.74
C LEU A 42 0.21 4.06 3.95
N CYS A 43 1.28 4.82 3.77
CA CYS A 43 1.87 5.68 4.80
C CYS A 43 1.97 7.12 4.31
N LEU A 44 1.74 8.07 5.22
CA LEU A 44 2.12 9.47 5.09
C LEU A 44 3.04 9.83 6.25
N TYR A 45 4.14 10.50 5.97
CA TYR A 45 5.22 10.78 6.92
C TYR A 45 5.27 12.26 7.26
N GLN A 46 5.58 12.60 8.51
CA GLN A 46 5.85 13.98 8.91
C GLN A 46 6.80 13.98 10.11
N ASP A 47 7.64 15.01 10.23
CA ASP A 47 8.41 15.24 11.47
C ASP A 47 7.44 15.33 12.65
N THR A 48 7.75 14.64 13.76
CA THR A 48 6.86 14.56 14.92
C THR A 48 6.53 15.94 15.50
N ARG A 49 7.40 16.94 15.37
CA ARG A 49 7.13 18.32 15.84
C ARG A 49 6.00 18.99 15.06
N HIS A 50 5.63 18.45 13.90
CA HIS A 50 4.64 18.99 12.99
C HIS A 50 3.58 17.94 12.62
N GLU A 51 3.21 17.04 13.54
CA GLU A 51 2.30 15.92 13.24
C GLU A 51 0.83 16.29 13.09
N GLU A 52 0.39 17.47 13.54
CA GLU A 52 -1.01 17.93 13.49
C GLU A 52 -1.68 17.78 12.10
N PRO A 53 -1.02 18.09 10.96
CA PRO A 53 -1.57 17.82 9.64
C PRO A 53 -1.89 16.34 9.41
N LEU A 54 -1.12 15.38 9.94
CA LEU A 54 -1.44 13.96 9.83
C LEU A 54 -2.74 13.61 10.57
N LEU A 55 -3.01 14.25 11.71
CA LEU A 55 -4.27 14.10 12.44
C LEU A 55 -5.45 14.66 11.63
N TRP A 56 -5.27 15.81 10.98
CA TRP A 56 -6.25 16.37 10.06
C TRP A 56 -6.51 15.42 8.87
N ILE A 57 -5.47 14.90 8.21
CA ILE A 57 -5.62 13.96 7.10
C ILE A 57 -6.38 12.71 7.56
N ARG A 58 -6.06 12.17 8.73
CA ARG A 58 -6.78 11.02 9.31
C ARG A 58 -8.26 11.32 9.50
N LYS A 59 -8.61 12.51 9.98
CA LYS A 59 -10.00 12.95 10.15
C LYS A 59 -10.73 13.08 8.80
N VAL A 60 -10.07 13.62 7.78
CA VAL A 60 -10.63 13.74 6.42
C VAL A 60 -10.85 12.36 5.78
N LEU A 61 -9.90 11.45 5.93
CA LEU A 61 -9.98 10.10 5.37
C LEU A 61 -10.93 9.19 6.17
N GLY A 62 -11.14 9.47 7.46
CA GLY A 62 -11.98 8.67 8.36
C GLY A 62 -11.37 7.31 8.75
N ILE A 63 -10.11 7.06 8.40
CA ILE A 63 -9.45 5.76 8.57
C ILE A 63 -7.96 5.91 8.83
N GLY A 64 -7.36 4.86 9.40
CA GLY A 64 -5.94 4.79 9.72
C GLY A 64 -5.64 5.15 11.16
N TYR A 65 -4.36 5.02 11.52
CA TYR A 65 -3.84 5.28 12.85
C TYR A 65 -2.49 5.99 12.77
N ILE A 66 -2.16 6.72 13.84
CA ILE A 66 -0.87 7.40 13.98
C ILE A 66 0.14 6.45 14.64
N SER A 67 1.36 6.45 14.13
CA SER A 67 2.49 5.69 14.67
C SER A 67 3.67 6.63 14.83
N HIS A 68 4.19 6.75 16.06
CA HIS A 68 5.40 7.51 16.32
C HIS A 68 6.61 6.57 16.25
N ARG A 69 7.61 6.95 15.48
CA ARG A 69 8.86 6.21 15.34
C ARG A 69 9.93 6.78 16.25
N LYS A 70 10.90 5.92 16.57
CA LYS A 70 12.03 6.27 17.44
C LYS A 70 13.01 7.27 16.80
N ASP A 71 12.91 7.50 15.49
CA ASP A 71 13.75 8.42 14.73
C ASP A 71 13.16 9.84 14.60
N GLY A 72 12.14 10.17 15.38
CA GLY A 72 11.52 11.50 15.36
C GLY A 72 10.53 11.72 14.22
N MET A 73 10.15 10.67 13.49
CA MET A 73 9.11 10.72 12.46
C MET A 73 7.78 10.18 13.00
N THR A 74 6.69 10.81 12.59
CA THR A 74 5.33 10.32 12.81
C THR A 74 4.71 9.91 11.48
N GLU A 75 3.90 8.86 11.52
CA GLU A 75 3.29 8.26 10.33
C GLU A 75 1.78 8.11 10.51
N LEU A 76 1.00 8.59 9.54
CA LEU A 76 -0.37 8.10 9.36
C LEU A 76 -0.32 6.82 8.53
N ARG A 77 -0.76 5.71 9.12
CA ARG A 77 -0.79 4.39 8.48
C ARG A 77 -2.21 3.93 8.21
N VAL A 78 -2.46 3.48 6.98
CA VAL A 78 -3.65 2.74 6.58
C VAL A 78 -3.21 1.35 6.13
N ASN A 79 -3.75 0.31 6.76
CA ASN A 79 -3.43 -1.08 6.46
C ASN A 79 -4.67 -1.85 6.02
N GLY A 80 -4.45 -2.90 5.23
CA GLY A 80 -5.49 -3.84 4.83
C GLY A 80 -6.12 -3.50 3.49
N PHE A 81 -6.49 -4.53 2.74
CA PHE A 81 -6.89 -4.42 1.35
C PHE A 81 -8.15 -3.57 1.15
N ALA A 82 -9.19 -3.78 1.98
CA ALA A 82 -10.43 -3.01 1.89
C ALA A 82 -10.22 -1.53 2.21
N SER A 83 -9.54 -1.24 3.32
CA SER A 83 -9.23 0.12 3.79
C SER A 83 -8.43 0.91 2.77
N ILE A 84 -7.40 0.30 2.18
CA ILE A 84 -6.54 0.95 1.19
C ILE A 84 -7.30 1.17 -0.10
N GLN A 85 -8.11 0.21 -0.55
CA GLN A 85 -8.94 0.39 -1.74
C GLN A 85 -9.90 1.57 -1.55
N GLU A 86 -10.54 1.70 -0.40
CA GLU A 86 -11.45 2.80 -0.11
C GLU A 86 -10.74 4.17 -0.19
N VAL A 87 -9.55 4.29 0.40
CA VAL A 87 -8.77 5.54 0.37
C VAL A 87 -8.24 5.82 -1.04
N LEU A 88 -7.62 4.84 -1.69
CA LEU A 88 -6.99 5.04 -2.99
C LEU A 88 -8.00 5.36 -4.09
N VAL A 89 -9.21 4.78 -4.08
CA VAL A 89 -10.25 5.16 -5.06
C VAL A 89 -10.57 6.66 -4.98
N LYS A 90 -10.58 7.24 -3.77
CA LYS A 90 -10.86 8.67 -3.55
C LYS A 90 -9.67 9.56 -3.95
N LEU A 91 -8.44 9.16 -3.60
CA LEU A 91 -7.23 9.96 -3.87
C LEU A 91 -6.74 9.84 -5.31
N ARG A 92 -6.96 8.69 -5.94
CA ARG A 92 -6.37 8.33 -7.23
C ARG A 92 -6.56 9.38 -8.33
N PRO A 93 -7.73 10.00 -8.53
CA PRO A 93 -7.90 11.02 -9.57
C PRO A 93 -6.93 12.21 -9.47
N PHE A 94 -6.28 12.39 -8.31
CA PHE A 94 -5.38 13.51 -8.03
C PHE A 94 -3.91 13.11 -7.89
N ILE A 95 -3.61 11.81 -7.81
CA ILE A 95 -2.23 11.28 -7.74
C ILE A 95 -1.55 11.51 -9.11
N ARG A 96 -0.30 11.98 -9.09
CA ARG A 96 0.53 12.20 -10.29
C ARG A 96 1.80 11.36 -10.28
N PHE A 97 2.59 11.43 -9.21
CA PHE A 97 3.92 10.80 -9.18
C PHE A 97 3.86 9.32 -8.84
N LYS A 98 2.91 8.91 -8.00
CA LYS A 98 2.74 7.51 -7.57
C LYS A 98 1.62 6.77 -8.30
N ILE A 99 1.28 7.20 -9.53
CA ILE A 99 0.15 6.66 -10.30
C ILE A 99 0.28 5.15 -10.53
N VAL A 100 1.49 4.70 -10.89
CA VAL A 100 1.81 3.28 -11.17
C VAL A 100 1.64 2.43 -9.92
N GLN A 101 2.15 2.90 -8.78
CA GLN A 101 1.97 2.22 -7.50
C GLN A 101 0.50 2.18 -7.08
N ALA A 102 -0.24 3.28 -7.27
CA ALA A 102 -1.64 3.38 -6.90
C ALA A 102 -2.51 2.43 -7.73
N ASP A 103 -2.30 2.37 -9.05
CA ASP A 103 -2.94 1.40 -9.94
C ASP A 103 -2.66 -0.04 -9.50
N ALA A 104 -1.38 -0.37 -9.35
CA ALA A 104 -0.97 -1.73 -9.02
C ALA A 104 -1.50 -2.17 -7.64
N LEU A 105 -1.48 -1.25 -6.66
CA LEU A 105 -1.99 -1.53 -5.32
C LEU A 105 -3.51 -1.66 -5.30
N LEU A 106 -4.25 -0.85 -6.07
CA LEU A 106 -5.70 -1.00 -6.24
C LEU A 106 -6.06 -2.37 -6.83
N HIS A 107 -5.35 -2.79 -7.88
CA HIS A 107 -5.55 -4.11 -8.50
C HIS A 107 -5.26 -5.25 -7.49
N ALA A 108 -4.13 -5.18 -6.78
CA ALA A 108 -3.79 -6.19 -5.77
C ALA A 108 -4.84 -6.24 -4.64
N CYS A 109 -5.32 -5.08 -4.18
CA CYS A 109 -6.36 -5.03 -3.16
C CYS A 109 -7.68 -5.63 -3.63
N ALA A 110 -8.06 -5.43 -4.89
CA ALA A 110 -9.27 -6.03 -5.45
C ALA A 110 -9.22 -7.56 -5.44
N LEU A 111 -8.08 -8.16 -5.83
CA LEU A 111 -7.86 -9.61 -5.78
C LEU A 111 -7.90 -10.14 -4.34
N LEU A 112 -7.14 -9.50 -3.44
CA LEU A 112 -6.91 -9.98 -2.07
C LEU A 112 -8.05 -9.65 -1.09
N LYS A 113 -8.98 -8.77 -1.45
CA LYS A 113 -10.20 -8.50 -0.68
C LYS A 113 -11.26 -9.58 -0.90
N LEU A 114 -11.34 -10.12 -2.12
CA LEU A 114 -12.39 -11.05 -2.52
C LEU A 114 -12.06 -12.50 -2.21
N LYS A 115 -10.77 -12.87 -2.30
CA LYS A 115 -10.32 -14.25 -2.18
C LYS A 115 -9.18 -14.35 -1.17
N LYS A 116 -9.16 -15.45 -0.42
CA LYS A 116 -7.97 -15.85 0.33
C LYS A 116 -6.89 -16.27 -0.66
N ILE A 117 -5.62 -16.13 -0.27
CA ILE A 117 -4.49 -16.53 -1.11
C ILE A 117 -4.60 -18.01 -1.55
N SER A 118 -5.15 -18.86 -0.68
CA SER A 118 -5.38 -20.29 -0.97
C SER A 118 -6.36 -20.54 -2.11
N GLU A 119 -7.27 -19.59 -2.38
CA GLU A 119 -8.35 -19.68 -3.36
C GLU A 119 -7.99 -19.02 -4.70
N LEU A 120 -6.82 -18.37 -4.78
CA LEU A 120 -6.34 -17.75 -6.01
C LEU A 120 -5.82 -18.82 -6.97
N CYS A 121 -6.17 -18.70 -8.24
CA CYS A 121 -5.60 -19.54 -9.28
C CYS A 121 -4.15 -19.10 -9.57
N GLU A 122 -3.41 -19.96 -10.28
CA GLU A 122 -2.02 -19.69 -10.65
C GLU A 122 -1.85 -18.34 -11.37
N GLN A 123 -2.73 -18.02 -12.32
CA GLN A 123 -2.65 -16.75 -13.06
C GLN A 123 -2.85 -15.53 -12.16
N GLU A 124 -3.78 -15.61 -11.20
CA GLU A 124 -4.01 -14.55 -10.21
C GLU A 124 -2.80 -14.39 -9.28
N LEU A 125 -2.18 -15.50 -8.87
CA LEU A 125 -0.98 -15.46 -8.04
C LEU A 125 0.23 -14.87 -8.79
N ARG A 126 0.44 -15.26 -10.05
CA ARG A 126 1.49 -14.67 -10.91
C ARG A 126 1.26 -13.16 -11.07
N THR A 127 0.01 -12.76 -11.29
CA THR A 127 -0.38 -11.36 -11.34
C THR A 127 -0.05 -10.63 -10.02
N LEU A 128 -0.36 -11.21 -8.86
CA LEU A 128 0.01 -10.62 -7.57
C LEU A 128 1.53 -10.47 -7.40
N VAL A 129 2.30 -11.46 -7.82
CA VAL A 129 3.77 -11.37 -7.81
C VAL A 129 4.23 -10.19 -8.67
N ASP A 130 3.72 -10.07 -9.89
CA ASP A 130 4.07 -8.95 -10.77
C ASP A 130 3.73 -7.60 -10.14
N LEU A 131 2.54 -7.47 -9.56
CA LEU A 131 2.10 -6.25 -8.88
C LEU A 131 3.01 -5.88 -7.69
N VAL A 132 3.47 -6.85 -6.90
CA VAL A 132 4.45 -6.62 -5.83
C VAL A 132 5.72 -5.96 -6.39
N PHE A 133 6.27 -6.50 -7.48
CA PHE A 133 7.52 -5.99 -8.04
C PHE A 133 7.33 -4.69 -8.81
N VAL A 134 6.18 -4.46 -9.45
CA VAL A 134 5.83 -3.15 -10.02
C VAL A 134 5.85 -2.07 -8.93
N ILE A 135 5.09 -2.27 -7.85
CA ILE A 135 5.02 -1.30 -6.73
C ILE A 135 6.42 -1.06 -6.15
N ARG A 136 7.18 -2.14 -5.93
CA ARG A 136 8.51 -2.05 -5.34
C ARG A 136 9.51 -1.34 -6.23
N ASN A 137 9.52 -1.62 -7.53
CA ASN A 137 10.46 -1.02 -8.47
C ASN A 137 10.15 0.45 -8.76
N SER A 138 8.88 0.86 -8.61
CA SER A 138 8.47 2.26 -8.68
C SER A 138 8.74 3.03 -7.39
N ASN A 139 9.01 2.37 -6.27
CA ASN A 139 9.42 3.01 -5.02
C ASN A 139 10.94 3.21 -4.99
N TYR A 140 11.41 4.15 -4.15
CA TYR A 140 12.83 4.32 -3.89
C TYR A 140 13.47 3.00 -3.45
N LYS A 141 14.71 2.76 -3.91
CA LYS A 141 15.44 1.52 -3.65
C LYS A 141 15.48 1.21 -2.16
N SER A 142 14.82 0.12 -1.79
CA SER A 142 14.88 -0.46 -0.44
C SER A 142 15.92 -1.58 -0.39
N ASN A 143 16.53 -1.80 0.78
CA ASN A 143 17.40 -2.95 1.08
C ASN A 143 16.64 -4.30 1.14
N ALA A 144 15.49 -4.42 0.50
CA ALA A 144 14.68 -5.63 0.54
C ALA A 144 15.41 -6.78 -0.19
N THR A 145 15.38 -7.96 0.42
CA THR A 145 16.13 -9.15 -0.03
C THR A 145 15.29 -10.16 -0.81
N LEU A 146 13.96 -10.01 -0.82
CA LEU A 146 13.07 -10.92 -1.53
C LEU A 146 13.23 -10.79 -3.05
N SER A 147 13.55 -11.86 -3.77
CA SER A 147 13.55 -11.86 -5.24
C SER A 147 12.22 -12.37 -5.79
N LYS A 148 11.96 -12.09 -7.08
CA LYS A 148 10.76 -12.55 -7.78
C LYS A 148 10.69 -14.07 -7.84
N GLU A 149 11.81 -14.70 -8.17
CA GLU A 149 11.98 -16.16 -8.21
C GLU A 149 11.70 -16.80 -6.85
N VAL A 150 12.23 -16.24 -5.75
CA VAL A 150 11.98 -16.76 -4.40
C VAL A 150 10.47 -16.70 -4.08
N LEU A 151 9.79 -15.62 -4.44
CA LEU A 151 8.35 -15.50 -4.20
C LEU A 151 7.54 -16.48 -5.06
N LEU A 152 7.87 -16.63 -6.35
CA LEU A 152 7.24 -17.60 -7.23
C LEU A 152 7.38 -19.03 -6.69
N ASN A 153 8.60 -19.42 -6.31
CA ASN A 153 8.88 -20.74 -5.73
C ASN A 153 8.10 -20.98 -4.44
N ARG A 154 8.02 -19.97 -3.56
CA ARG A 154 7.24 -20.06 -2.31
C ARG A 154 5.74 -20.21 -2.54
N LEU A 155 5.22 -19.66 -3.62
CA LEU A 155 3.81 -19.79 -4.00
C LEU A 155 3.51 -21.07 -4.78
N GLY A 156 4.53 -21.90 -5.06
CA GLY A 156 4.39 -23.12 -5.86
C GLY A 156 4.27 -22.84 -7.36
N LEU A 157 4.79 -21.70 -7.83
CA LEU A 157 4.68 -21.20 -9.20
C LEU A 157 6.02 -21.32 -9.93
N THR A 158 6.59 -22.51 -9.97
CA THR A 158 7.72 -22.79 -10.87
C THR A 158 7.24 -22.91 -12.32
N PRO A 159 8.13 -22.80 -13.32
CA PRO A 159 7.80 -23.12 -14.71
C PRO A 159 7.23 -24.52 -14.88
#